data_AF-A0A8H8C4M5-F1
#
_entry.id   AF-A0A8H8C4M5-F1
#
_cell.length_a   1.000
_cell.length_b   1.000
_cell.length_c   1.000
_cell.angle_alpha   90.00
_cell.angle_beta   90.00
_cell.angle_gamma   90.00
#
_symmetry.space_group_name_H-M   'P 1'
#
loop_
_entity.id
_entity.type
_entity.pdbx_description
1 polymer ?
#
loop_
_entity_poly.entity_id
_entity_poly.type
_entity_poly.pdbx_seq_one_letter_code
_entity_poly.pdbx_strand_id
1 'polypeptide(L)' 'MPTILLTGATGYIGGHTLQHLLLTHPEWNIAVLVRTESQAKLIHNQYPGARIQTIVGCLEDLELVGRCASEADVML' A
#
# COMPACT_ATOMS: atom_id res chain seq x y z
N MET A 1 -5.10 4.94 -14.92
CA MET A 1 -4.42 3.76 -14.34
C MET A 1 -4.94 3.67 -12.92
N PRO A 2 -5.44 2.52 -12.47
CA PRO A 2 -6.09 2.44 -11.17
C PRO A 2 -5.12 2.72 -10.03
N THR A 3 -5.64 3.36 -9.00
CA THR A 3 -4.98 3.59 -7.72
C THR A 3 -5.52 2.60 -6.72
N ILE A 4 -4.64 1.74 -6.20
CA ILE A 4 -4.97 0.72 -5.21
C ILE A 4 -4.51 1.20 -3.84
N LEU A 5 -5.42 1.25 -2.88
CA LEU A 5 -5.09 1.36 -1.46
C LEU A 5 -5.05 -0.04 -0.84
N LEU A 6 -3.85 -0.50 -0.47
CA LEU A 6 -3.65 -1.79 0.16
C LEU A 6 -3.36 -1.62 1.65
N THR A 7 -4.21 -2.22 2.48
CA THR A 7 -3.97 -2.36 3.92
C THR A 7 -3.31 -3.70 4.20
N GLY A 8 -2.55 -3.80 5.31
CA GLY A 8 -1.96 -5.08 5.72
C GLY A 8 -0.91 -5.66 4.76
N ALA A 9 -0.27 -4.84 3.91
CA ALA A 9 0.70 -5.30 2.91
C ALA A 9 1.98 -5.93 3.50
N THR A 10 2.26 -5.74 4.78
CA THR A 10 3.35 -6.44 5.47
C THR A 10 2.90 -7.76 6.11
N GLY A 11 1.64 -8.15 5.95
CA GLY A 11 1.09 -9.43 6.38
C GLY A 11 1.31 -10.53 5.36
N TYR A 12 0.98 -11.77 5.71
CA TYR A 12 1.21 -12.93 4.82
C TYR A 12 0.44 -12.83 3.51
N ILE A 13 -0.87 -12.59 3.57
CA ILE A 13 -1.73 -12.45 2.39
C ILE A 13 -1.45 -11.13 1.69
N GLY A 14 -1.51 -10.01 2.43
CA GLY A 14 -1.29 -8.67 1.85
C GLY A 14 0.07 -8.51 1.19
N GLY A 15 1.14 -9.11 1.72
CA GLY A 15 2.46 -9.06 1.11
C GLY A 15 2.55 -9.85 -0.19
N HIS A 16 1.90 -11.01 -0.25
CA HIS A 16 1.81 -11.77 -1.49
C HIS A 16 0.97 -11.03 -2.54
N THR A 17 -0.16 -10.43 -2.12
CA THR A 17 -1.00 -9.58 -2.98
C THR A 17 -0.21 -8.39 -3.51
N LEU A 18 0.53 -7.67 -2.66
CA LEU A 18 1.39 -6.55 -3.08
C LEU A 18 2.40 -7.00 -4.14
N GLN A 19 3.11 -8.11 -3.89
CA GLN A 19 4.08 -8.65 -4.84
C GLN A 19 3.42 -9.00 -6.19
N HIS A 20 2.26 -9.65 -6.16
CA HIS A 20 1.56 -10.03 -7.38
C HIS A 20 1.12 -8.80 -8.18
N LEU A 21 0.52 -7.79 -7.52
CA LEU A 21 0.12 -6.54 -8.15
C LEU A 21 1.30 -5.83 -8.80
N LEU A 22 2.45 -5.74 -8.12
CA LEU A 22 3.66 -5.09 -8.64
C LEU A 22 4.25 -5.80 -9.86
N LEU A 23 4.16 -7.13 -9.92
CA LEU A 23 4.70 -7.93 -11.03
C LEU A 23 3.76 -7.94 -12.23
N THR A 24 2.45 -8.04 -12.00
CA THR A 24 1.44 -8.15 -13.07
C THR A 24 1.04 -6.78 -13.61
N HIS A 25 1.04 -5.76 -12.75
CA HIS A 25 0.62 -4.40 -13.08
C HIS A 25 1.63 -3.36 -12.56
N PRO A 26 2.87 -3.36 -13.06
CA PRO A 26 3.91 -2.40 -12.64
C PRO A 26 3.55 -0.94 -12.93
N GLU A 27 2.55 -0.73 -13.79
CA GLU A 27 2.07 0.57 -14.20
C GLU A 27 1.08 1.17 -13.18
N TRP A 28 0.43 0.37 -12.33
CA TRP A 28 -0.59 0.85 -11.37
C TRP A 28 0.03 1.67 -10.24
N ASN A 29 -0.78 2.58 -9.67
CA ASN A 29 -0.38 3.33 -8.48
C ASN A 29 -0.77 2.52 -7.25
N ILE A 30 0.20 2.14 -6.42
CA ILE A 30 -0.08 1.39 -5.20
C ILE A 30 0.25 2.25 -3.99
N ALA A 31 -0.78 2.59 -3.21
CA ALA A 31 -0.67 3.17 -1.89
C ALA A 31 -0.79 2.07 -0.83
N VAL A 32 0.10 2.06 0.16
CA VAL A 32 0.11 1.07 1.23
C VAL A 32 -0.01 1.77 2.57
N LEU A 33 -1.04 1.44 3.34
CA LEU A 33 -1.16 1.88 4.72
C LEU A 33 -0.35 0.95 5.65
N VAL A 34 0.64 1.51 6.32
CA VAL A 34 1.47 0.82 7.32
C VAL A 34 1.41 1.52 8.68
N ARG A 35 1.66 0.77 9.75
CA ARG A 35 1.58 1.32 11.12
C ARG A 35 2.84 2.03 11.58
N THR A 36 3.98 1.74 10.95
CA THR A 36 5.27 2.30 11.38
C THR A 36 6.18 2.63 10.20
N GLU A 37 7.10 3.58 10.42
CA GLU A 37 8.19 3.89 9.49
C GLU A 37 9.10 2.69 9.19
N SER A 38 9.27 1.78 10.15
CA SER A 38 10.04 0.55 9.93
C SER A 38 9.38 -0.38 8.90
N GLN A 39 8.05 -0.46 8.89
CA GLN A 39 7.30 -1.21 7.88
C GLN A 39 7.40 -0.54 6.50
N ALA A 40 7.31 0.79 6.44
CA ALA A 40 7.52 1.52 5.19
C ALA A 40 8.91 1.23 4.60
N LYS A 41 9.97 1.32 5.43
CA LYS A 41 11.34 1.01 5.01
C LYS A 41 11.50 -0.44 4.54
N LEU A 42 10.86 -1.40 5.20
CA LEU A 42 10.89 -2.80 4.80
C LEU A 42 10.35 -2.98 3.37
N ILE A 43 9.21 -2.37 3.06
CA ILE A 43 8.59 -2.43 1.73
C ILE A 43 9.53 -1.82 0.68
N HIS A 44 10.07 -0.61 0.92
CA HIS A 44 10.97 0.05 -0.05
C HIS A 44 12.28 -0.71 -0.27
N ASN A 45 12.82 -1.34 0.77
CA ASN A 45 14.01 -2.19 0.65
C ASN A 45 13.74 -3.47 -0.15
N GLN A 46 12.53 -4.03 -0.04
CA GLN A 46 12.16 -5.27 -0.72
C GLN A 46 11.79 -5.06 -2.18
N TYR A 47 11.24 -3.90 -2.53
CA TYR A 47 10.81 -3.55 -3.89
C TYR A 47 11.51 -2.29 -4.41
N PRO A 48 12.85 -2.30 -4.57
CA PRO A 48 13.59 -1.14 -5.02
C PRO A 48 13.13 -0.74 -6.43
N GLY A 49 12.73 0.53 -6.60
CA GLY A 49 12.30 1.09 -7.89
C GLY A 49 10.83 0.82 -8.27
N ALA A 50 10.07 0.10 -7.44
CA ALA A 50 8.63 -0.05 -7.63
C ALA A 50 7.89 1.26 -7.33
N ARG A 51 6.76 1.50 -8.03
CA ARG A 51 5.88 2.65 -7.78
C ARG A 51 4.96 2.40 -6.60
N ILE A 52 5.51 2.55 -5.39
CA ILE A 52 4.78 2.35 -4.13
C ILE A 52 4.82 3.64 -3.31
N GLN A 53 3.65 4.10 -2.87
CA GLN A 53 3.51 5.14 -1.86
C GLN A 53 3.20 4.50 -0.51
N THR A 54 4.01 4.75 0.50
CA THR A 54 3.74 4.28 1.87
C THR A 54 3.13 5.39 2.70
N ILE A 55 1.99 5.12 3.32
CA ILE A 55 1.26 6.03 4.20
C ILE A 55 1.37 5.46 5.61
N VAL A 56 1.97 6.22 6.53
CA VAL A 56 2.12 5.78 7.93
C VAL A 56 0.91 6.27 8.72
N GLY A 57 0.16 5.34 9.31
CA GLY A 57 -1.06 5.65 10.03
C GLY A 57 -1.73 4.42 10.63
N CYS A 58 -2.94 4.61 11.15
CA CYS A 58 -3.72 3.58 11.81
C CYS A 58 -5.10 3.47 11.15
N LEU A 59 -5.72 2.28 11.17
CA LEU A 59 -7.05 2.09 10.60
C LEU A 59 -8.15 2.75 11.45
N GLU A 60 -7.84 2.99 12.73
CA GLU A 60 -8.69 3.69 13.68
C GLU A 60 -8.71 5.21 13.45
N ASP A 61 -7.79 5.75 12.63
CA ASP A 61 -7.82 7.14 12.18
C ASP A 61 -8.78 7.28 10.99
N LEU A 62 -10.06 7.47 11.30
CA LEU A 62 -11.12 7.54 10.30
C LEU A 62 -10.96 8.70 9.31
N GLU A 63 -10.36 9.82 9.73
CA GLU A 63 -10.09 10.94 8.82
C GLU A 63 -9.02 10.57 7.81
N LEU A 64 -7.93 9.95 8.27
CA LEU A 64 -6.87 9.47 7.40
C LEU A 64 -7.37 8.40 6.44
N VAL A 65 -8.07 7.38 6.95
CA VAL A 65 -8.62 6.29 6.14
C VAL A 65 -9.64 6.83 5.14
N GLY A 66 -10.53 7.73 5.55
CA GLY A 66 -11.53 8.35 4.68
C GLY A 66 -10.89 9.10 3.51
N ARG A 67 -9.83 9.88 3.78
CA ARG A 67 -9.06 10.57 2.73
C ARG A 67 -8.39 9.57 1.78
N CYS A 68 -7.65 8.60 2.31
CA CYS A 68 -6.96 7.60 1.48
C CYS A 68 -7.95 6.80 0.62
N ALA A 69 -9.09 6.43 1.17
CA ALA A 69 -10.14 5.71 0.44
C ALA A 69 -10.77 6.58 -0.66
N SER A 70 -10.93 7.89 -0.43
CA SER A 70 -11.47 8.81 -1.43
C SER A 70 -10.54 9.04 -2.64
N GLU A 71 -9.24 8.82 -2.47
CA GLU A 71 -8.22 8.96 -3.51
C GLU A 71 -7.97 7.65 -4.28
N ALA A 72 -8.46 6.52 -3.77
CA ALA A 72 -8.27 5.20 -4.35
C ALA A 72 -9.48 4.76 -5.19
N ASP A 73 -9.21 4.03 -6.27
CA ASP A 73 -10.26 3.38 -7.06
C ASP A 73 -10.72 2.06 -6.43
N VAL A 74 -9.79 1.35 -5.78
CA VAL A 74 -10.02 0.07 -5.10
C VAL A 74 -9.27 0.05 -3.77
N MET A 75 -9.94 -0.45 -2.73
CA MET A 75 -9.35 -0.68 -1.42
C MET A 75 -9.30 -2.18 -1.11
N LEU A 76 -8.16 -2.65 -0.59
CA LEU A 76 -7.87 -4.04 -0.23
C LEU A 76 -7.40 -4.18 1.22
#